data_AF-A0A0W8CGC2-F1
#
_entry.id   AF-A0A0W8CGC2-F1
#
_cell.length_a   1.000
_cell.length_b   1.000
_cell.length_c   1.000
_cell.angle_alpha   90.00
_cell.angle_beta   90.00
_cell.angle_gamma   90.00
#
_symmetry.space_group_name_H-M   'P 1'
#
loop_
_entity.id
_entity.type
_entity.pdbx_description
1 polymer ?
#
loop_
_entity_poly.entity_id
_entity_poly.type
_entity_poly.pdbx_seq_one_letter_code
_entity_poly.pdbx_strand_id
1 'polypeptide(L)'
;MSTLHRSAIVAVVFTACLAFAAAQNSVVQDDTTANWPSLNFQFLIKRAATEVHGQSEFSVLANPIVSSDNSSVFYNSFTSFEEDGMLYNYSLVDGVAYVSHSFMDDSENPQVQCMDTNILPPVNAIVAALSDAEAVSTILTSKGKAISCLSGNSFKTSVHGIEFGLCFSGSSGFTMYGSDMDIKVEYVENHTPILAPNVDKSAEIHCEKVASPTTVTSLGKSFLTGEQISADTRNLKAAFDLFSMDDTCSCKSEPRPCVFIHGLGVLVEEEENLDTYDYWGNMTGHTPCCSTTKYTVLNTVNNSWTDHIQQQKVCDHILAVSETSKGTKVSDTIIVSHSMGGLMVAGAIANGLCSLDKSTTWVSTGSPITGSMASDYFQESCKDQTNVFMERFVETTGFCPADDGIKSLAYIHEGYSNPVLDVAYEAAQKAYRENVYALMCSNSYSGILSSYQVGFWVLGSVVSHKSRKNDGMVEFHSCAGGFPASKFGNDYRDRFYASKLNHYDVAFKGGDALLDKTKMPVKWFECLL
;
A
#
# COMPACT_ATOMS: atom_id res chain seq x y z
N MET A 1 6.79 -41.79 -22.11
CA MET A 1 5.50 -42.29 -22.64
C MET A 1 4.42 -41.49 -21.92
N SER A 2 4.06 -40.31 -22.43
CA SER A 2 2.97 -40.09 -23.41
C SER A 2 1.60 -40.35 -22.77
N THR A 3 0.58 -39.49 -22.79
CA THR A 3 0.29 -38.23 -23.50
C THR A 3 -1.10 -37.81 -22.97
N LEU A 4 -1.29 -36.55 -22.60
CA LEU A 4 -2.15 -35.55 -23.27
C LEU A 4 -3.68 -35.75 -23.25
N HIS A 5 -4.37 -34.69 -22.80
CA HIS A 5 -5.66 -34.09 -23.22
C HIS A 5 -6.51 -33.72 -21.99
N ARG A 6 -7.05 -32.51 -21.83
CA ARG A 6 -7.31 -31.39 -22.75
C ARG A 6 -7.52 -30.12 -21.91
N SER A 7 -6.91 -29.02 -22.37
CA SER A 7 -7.29 -27.67 -21.99
C SER A 7 -8.74 -27.40 -22.39
N ALA A 8 -9.55 -26.97 -21.43
CA ALA A 8 -10.79 -26.26 -21.69
C ALA A 8 -10.65 -24.90 -21.03
N ILE A 9 -10.32 -23.88 -21.83
CA ILE A 9 -10.49 -22.48 -21.47
C ILE A 9 -12.01 -22.29 -21.42
N VAL A 10 -12.57 -22.32 -20.21
CA VAL A 10 -13.91 -21.82 -19.96
C VAL A 10 -13.73 -20.34 -19.63
N ALA A 11 -14.06 -19.48 -20.59
CA ALA A 11 -14.30 -18.07 -20.31
C ALA A 11 -15.53 -18.00 -19.39
N VAL A 12 -15.30 -17.84 -18.09
CA VAL A 12 -16.37 -17.52 -17.13
C VAL A 12 -16.68 -16.05 -17.34
N VAL A 13 -17.76 -15.79 -18.08
CA VAL A 13 -18.40 -14.47 -18.07
C VAL A 13 -19.07 -14.34 -16.71
N PHE A 14 -18.43 -13.61 -15.78
CA PHE A 14 -19.03 -13.24 -14.51
C PHE A 14 -20.15 -12.23 -14.78
N THR A 15 -21.36 -12.76 -14.96
CA THR A 15 -22.58 -11.96 -14.82
C THR A 15 -22.90 -11.97 -13.33
N ALA A 16 -22.33 -11.03 -12.57
CA ALA A 16 -22.69 -10.85 -11.18
C ALA A 16 -24.13 -10.32 -11.10
N CYS A 17 -25.08 -11.21 -10.81
CA CYS A 17 -26.42 -10.82 -10.41
C CYS A 17 -26.35 -10.20 -9.01
N LEU A 18 -26.40 -8.87 -8.96
CA LEU A 18 -26.57 -8.09 -7.73
C LEU A 18 -27.85 -8.53 -7.00
N ALA A 19 -27.72 -9.26 -5.90
CA ALA A 19 -28.78 -9.44 -4.93
C ALA A 19 -28.57 -8.46 -3.78
N PHE A 20 -29.15 -7.27 -3.89
CA PHE A 20 -29.19 -6.29 -2.81
C PHE A 20 -30.21 -6.72 -1.75
N ALA A 21 -29.75 -7.02 -0.53
CA ALA A 21 -30.60 -6.98 0.66
C ALA A 21 -30.63 -5.53 1.19
N ALA A 22 -31.50 -4.69 0.62
CA ALA A 22 -31.74 -3.34 1.13
C ALA A 22 -32.64 -3.40 2.37
N ALA A 23 -32.12 -3.06 3.53
CA ALA A 23 -32.95 -2.67 4.68
C ALA A 23 -33.60 -1.32 4.35
N GLN A 24 -34.91 -1.35 4.09
CA GLN A 24 -35.69 -0.16 3.74
C GLN A 24 -35.87 0.74 4.98
N ASN A 25 -35.38 1.98 4.89
CA ASN A 25 -35.96 3.11 5.59
C ASN A 25 -36.21 4.22 4.57
N SER A 26 -37.48 4.61 4.44
CA SER A 26 -37.99 5.58 3.50
C SER A 26 -37.46 6.98 3.83
N VAL A 27 -36.59 7.53 2.97
CA VAL A 27 -36.26 8.96 2.98
C VAL A 27 -36.83 9.60 1.71
N VAL A 28 -37.59 10.66 1.94
CA VAL A 28 -38.30 11.47 0.94
C VAL A 28 -37.30 12.11 -0.01
N GLN A 29 -37.49 11.91 -1.31
CA GLN A 29 -36.74 12.56 -2.38
C GLN A 29 -37.28 14.00 -2.53
N ASP A 30 -36.44 15.00 -2.25
CA ASP A 30 -36.78 16.41 -2.49
C ASP A 30 -36.39 16.77 -3.94
N ASP A 31 -37.37 17.21 -4.71
CA ASP A 31 -37.43 17.14 -6.18
C ASP A 31 -36.84 18.40 -6.87
N THR A 32 -35.73 18.96 -6.36
CA THR A 32 -35.25 20.29 -6.82
C THR A 32 -33.74 20.47 -7.04
N THR A 33 -32.91 19.43 -7.02
CA THR A 33 -31.47 19.57 -7.30
C THR A 33 -31.12 19.35 -8.77
N ALA A 34 -30.20 20.15 -9.33
CA ALA A 34 -29.66 19.95 -10.68
C ALA A 34 -29.24 18.48 -10.87
N ASN A 35 -29.86 17.79 -11.84
CA ASN A 35 -29.83 16.33 -11.95
C ASN A 35 -28.51 15.86 -12.60
N TRP A 36 -27.41 15.96 -11.86
CA TRP A 36 -26.13 15.37 -12.30
C TRP A 36 -26.26 13.85 -12.30
N PRO A 37 -25.70 13.14 -13.30
CA PRO A 37 -25.80 11.69 -13.36
C PRO A 37 -24.93 11.04 -12.27
N SER A 38 -25.30 9.82 -11.89
CA SER A 38 -24.37 8.94 -11.19
C SER A 38 -23.25 8.52 -12.13
N LEU A 39 -22.08 8.21 -11.60
CA LEU A 39 -20.91 7.81 -12.35
C LEU A 39 -20.53 6.37 -12.02
N ASN A 40 -20.14 5.60 -13.03
CA ASN A 40 -19.49 4.31 -12.86
C ASN A 40 -18.03 4.43 -13.29
N PHE A 41 -17.10 4.34 -12.35
CA PHE A 41 -15.67 4.34 -12.61
C PHE A 41 -15.17 2.90 -12.75
N GLN A 42 -14.82 2.50 -13.96
CA GLN A 42 -14.19 1.22 -14.28
C GLN A 42 -12.68 1.38 -14.29
N PHE A 43 -12.00 0.75 -13.34
CA PHE A 43 -10.55 0.75 -13.22
C PHE A 43 -9.99 -0.49 -13.92
N LEU A 44 -9.06 -0.30 -14.86
CA LEU A 44 -8.32 -1.36 -15.55
C LEU A 44 -6.84 -1.25 -15.18
N ILE A 45 -6.37 -2.18 -14.37
CA ILE A 45 -5.01 -2.22 -13.85
C ILE A 45 -4.08 -2.89 -14.88
N LYS A 46 -2.93 -2.26 -15.13
CA LYS A 46 -1.92 -2.74 -16.10
C LYS A 46 -0.72 -3.40 -15.42
N ARG A 47 -0.46 -3.05 -14.16
CA ARG A 47 0.67 -3.56 -13.37
C ARG A 47 0.15 -4.44 -12.24
N ALA A 48 0.55 -5.72 -12.23
CA ALA A 48 0.09 -6.70 -11.24
C ALA A 48 0.37 -6.26 -9.79
N ALA A 49 1.51 -5.58 -9.55
CA ALA A 49 1.82 -4.99 -8.25
C ALA A 49 0.85 -3.89 -7.79
N THR A 50 -0.15 -3.49 -8.58
CA THR A 50 -1.17 -2.50 -8.19
C THR A 50 -2.59 -3.09 -8.15
N GLU A 51 -2.71 -4.42 -8.20
CA GLU A 51 -4.00 -5.09 -8.04
C GLU A 51 -4.60 -4.84 -6.67
N VAL A 52 -5.93 -4.70 -6.63
CA VAL A 52 -6.68 -4.43 -5.40
C VAL A 52 -7.46 -5.68 -5.05
N HIS A 53 -7.20 -6.26 -3.86
CA HIS A 53 -7.77 -7.57 -3.48
C HIS A 53 -7.54 -8.65 -4.55
N GLY A 54 -6.37 -8.63 -5.21
CA GLY A 54 -6.02 -9.55 -6.31
C GLY A 54 -6.81 -9.33 -7.61
N GLN A 55 -7.55 -8.24 -7.74
CA GLN A 55 -8.33 -7.91 -8.93
C GLN A 55 -7.62 -6.85 -9.77
N SER A 56 -7.53 -7.12 -11.08
CA SER A 56 -6.99 -6.20 -12.08
C SER A 56 -8.06 -5.37 -12.80
N GLU A 57 -9.34 -5.68 -12.58
CA GLU A 57 -10.47 -4.90 -13.08
C GLU A 57 -11.55 -4.81 -12.00
N PHE A 58 -12.00 -3.60 -11.69
CA PHE A 58 -13.08 -3.38 -10.72
C PHE A 58 -13.82 -2.07 -11.02
N SER A 59 -14.99 -1.92 -10.41
CA SER A 59 -15.85 -0.75 -10.61
C SER A 59 -16.17 -0.04 -9.29
N VAL A 60 -16.30 1.28 -9.36
CA VAL A 60 -16.75 2.13 -8.25
C VAL A 60 -17.96 2.92 -8.70
N LEU A 61 -19.10 2.68 -8.05
CA LEU A 61 -20.31 3.46 -8.24
C LEU A 61 -20.19 4.75 -7.45
N ALA A 62 -20.62 5.88 -8.03
CA ALA A 62 -20.56 7.17 -7.39
C ALA A 62 -21.81 8.03 -7.65
N ASN A 63 -22.44 8.53 -6.59
CA ASN A 63 -23.64 9.35 -6.66
C ASN A 63 -23.35 10.81 -6.29
N PRO A 64 -23.80 11.78 -7.09
CA PRO A 64 -23.51 13.19 -6.84
C PRO A 64 -24.40 13.77 -5.73
N ILE A 65 -23.79 14.65 -4.95
CA ILE A 65 -24.41 15.61 -4.03
C ILE A 65 -23.96 16.98 -4.51
N VAL A 66 -24.88 17.66 -5.20
CA VAL A 66 -24.61 18.93 -5.87
C VAL A 66 -25.04 20.09 -4.97
N SER A 67 -24.22 21.14 -4.87
CA SER A 67 -24.62 22.36 -4.16
C SER A 67 -25.82 23.03 -4.82
N SER A 68 -26.59 23.80 -4.04
CA SER A 68 -27.80 24.48 -4.51
C SER A 68 -27.55 25.47 -5.66
N ASP A 69 -26.35 26.04 -5.73
CA ASP A 69 -25.91 26.95 -6.79
C ASP A 69 -25.22 26.23 -7.97
N ASN A 70 -25.16 24.89 -7.94
CA ASN A 70 -24.56 24.04 -8.97
C ASN A 70 -23.07 24.32 -9.24
N SER A 71 -22.36 24.93 -8.27
CA SER A 71 -20.95 25.31 -8.39
C SER A 71 -19.97 24.31 -7.78
N SER A 72 -20.46 23.42 -6.92
CA SER A 72 -19.66 22.39 -6.28
C SER A 72 -20.40 21.05 -6.25
N VAL A 73 -19.61 19.98 -6.26
CA VAL A 73 -20.13 18.61 -6.22
C VAL A 73 -19.30 17.78 -5.25
N PHE A 74 -19.96 16.85 -4.58
CA PHE A 74 -19.37 15.78 -3.81
C PHE A 74 -19.95 14.46 -4.29
N TYR A 75 -19.15 13.40 -4.36
CA TYR A 75 -19.64 12.08 -4.74
C TYR A 75 -19.57 11.12 -3.55
N ASN A 76 -20.72 10.58 -3.17
CA ASN A 76 -20.77 9.36 -2.36
C ASN A 76 -20.33 8.19 -3.24
N SER A 77 -19.50 7.28 -2.75
CA SER A 77 -18.95 6.18 -3.56
C SER A 77 -19.09 4.82 -2.89
N PHE A 78 -19.20 3.76 -3.69
CA PHE A 78 -19.30 2.39 -3.22
C PHE A 78 -18.54 1.41 -4.13
N THR A 79 -17.84 0.46 -3.54
CA THR A 79 -17.25 -0.70 -4.23
C THR A 79 -17.15 -1.89 -3.28
N SER A 80 -17.00 -3.08 -3.85
CA SER A 80 -16.97 -4.34 -3.11
C SER A 80 -15.96 -5.30 -3.70
N PHE A 81 -15.23 -6.02 -2.85
CA PHE A 81 -14.25 -7.02 -3.25
C PHE A 81 -14.49 -8.34 -2.51
N GLU A 82 -14.28 -9.45 -3.19
CA GLU A 82 -14.26 -10.78 -2.60
C GLU A 82 -12.81 -11.26 -2.51
N GLU A 83 -12.39 -11.69 -1.33
CA GLU A 83 -11.05 -12.21 -1.06
C GLU A 83 -11.14 -13.28 0.04
N ASP A 84 -10.56 -14.45 -0.18
CA ASP A 84 -10.49 -15.55 0.80
C ASP A 84 -11.85 -15.95 1.44
N GLY A 85 -12.94 -15.87 0.68
CA GLY A 85 -14.30 -16.21 1.16
C GLY A 85 -14.96 -15.12 2.02
N MET A 86 -14.35 -13.94 2.10
CA MET A 86 -14.87 -12.73 2.74
C MET A 86 -15.31 -11.71 1.70
N LEU A 87 -16.40 -11.01 2.00
CA LEU A 87 -16.84 -9.84 1.24
C LEU A 87 -16.40 -8.57 1.97
N TYR A 88 -15.66 -7.71 1.29
CA TYR A 88 -15.22 -6.40 1.75
C TYR A 88 -15.98 -5.32 1.01
N ASN A 89 -16.81 -4.55 1.71
CA ASN A 89 -17.49 -3.39 1.16
C ASN A 89 -16.84 -2.10 1.63
N TYR A 90 -16.74 -1.17 0.70
CA TYR A 90 -16.05 0.09 0.85
C TYR A 90 -16.98 1.21 0.43
N SER A 91 -17.24 2.15 1.34
CA SER A 91 -18.18 3.24 1.06
C SER A 91 -17.66 4.60 1.54
N LEU A 92 -17.99 5.65 0.80
CA LEU A 92 -17.82 7.05 1.20
C LEU A 92 -19.20 7.69 1.21
N VAL A 93 -19.65 8.15 2.38
CA VAL A 93 -20.99 8.73 2.56
C VAL A 93 -20.86 10.03 3.34
N ASP A 94 -21.29 11.13 2.73
CA ASP A 94 -21.30 12.48 3.32
C ASP A 94 -19.93 12.95 3.86
N GLY A 95 -18.87 12.47 3.22
CA GLY A 95 -17.49 12.75 3.57
C GLY A 95 -16.85 11.75 4.53
N VAL A 96 -17.58 10.76 5.03
CA VAL A 96 -17.06 9.73 5.96
C VAL A 96 -16.82 8.42 5.22
N ALA A 97 -15.63 7.83 5.37
CA ALA A 97 -15.27 6.57 4.74
C ALA A 97 -15.47 5.40 5.68
N TYR A 98 -16.03 4.30 5.17
CA TYR A 98 -16.32 3.08 5.90
C TYR A 98 -15.79 1.86 5.16
N VAL A 99 -15.32 0.88 5.92
CA VAL A 99 -15.14 -0.51 5.48
C VAL A 99 -16.05 -1.40 6.29
N SER A 100 -16.68 -2.36 5.63
CA SER A 100 -17.38 -3.46 6.30
C SER A 100 -16.92 -4.79 5.74
N HIS A 101 -16.75 -5.79 6.59
CA HIS A 101 -16.46 -7.15 6.15
C HIS A 101 -17.41 -8.18 6.76
N SER A 102 -17.72 -9.21 5.98
CA SER A 102 -18.58 -10.33 6.39
C SER A 102 -18.18 -11.62 5.68
N PHE A 103 -18.36 -12.76 6.35
CA PHE A 103 -18.29 -14.07 5.68
C PHE A 103 -19.43 -14.19 4.68
N MET A 104 -19.17 -14.79 3.52
CA MET A 104 -20.20 -14.96 2.48
C MET A 104 -21.34 -15.90 2.92
N ASP A 105 -21.08 -16.82 3.85
CA ASP A 105 -22.00 -17.85 4.30
C ASP A 105 -22.70 -17.55 5.65
N ASP A 106 -22.37 -16.43 6.30
CA ASP A 106 -22.86 -16.13 7.66
C ASP A 106 -23.90 -15.01 7.70
N SER A 107 -24.86 -15.16 8.61
CA SER A 107 -25.96 -14.21 8.86
C SER A 107 -25.63 -13.18 9.95
N GLU A 108 -24.40 -13.19 10.47
CA GLU A 108 -23.93 -12.21 11.45
C GLU A 108 -23.84 -10.80 10.85
N ASN A 109 -24.02 -9.80 11.71
CA ASN A 109 -23.91 -8.40 11.28
C ASN A 109 -22.47 -8.12 10.80
N PRO A 110 -22.30 -7.45 9.65
CA PRO A 110 -20.98 -7.11 9.14
C PRO A 110 -20.24 -6.25 10.17
N GLN A 111 -18.95 -6.54 10.39
CA GLN A 111 -18.12 -5.67 11.21
C GLN A 111 -17.79 -4.40 10.44
N VAL A 112 -18.14 -3.24 10.98
CA VAL A 112 -17.98 -1.95 10.32
C VAL A 112 -16.96 -1.09 11.07
N GLN A 113 -16.06 -0.47 10.32
CA GLN A 113 -15.08 0.48 10.85
C GLN A 113 -14.98 1.71 9.95
N CYS A 114 -14.66 2.85 10.57
CA CYS A 114 -14.38 4.08 9.86
C CYS A 114 -12.91 4.13 9.42
N MET A 115 -12.68 4.69 8.24
CA MET A 115 -11.36 4.74 7.61
C MET A 115 -10.86 6.18 7.52
N ASP A 116 -9.54 6.33 7.57
CA ASP A 116 -8.88 7.59 7.25
C ASP A 116 -8.82 7.83 5.72
N THR A 117 -8.48 9.06 5.32
CA THR A 117 -8.22 9.44 3.93
C THR A 117 -7.23 8.48 3.24
N ASN A 118 -7.45 8.20 1.94
CA ASN A 118 -6.52 7.52 1.02
C ASN A 118 -6.56 5.98 0.97
N ILE A 119 -7.72 5.37 1.26
CA ILE A 119 -7.90 3.90 1.17
C ILE A 119 -8.90 3.50 0.05
N LEU A 120 -9.92 4.32 -0.20
CA LEU A 120 -10.82 4.14 -1.35
C LEU A 120 -10.13 4.62 -2.64
N PRO A 121 -10.47 4.03 -3.82
CA PRO A 121 -10.20 4.69 -5.08
C PRO A 121 -10.73 6.14 -5.01
N PRO A 122 -9.87 7.16 -5.08
CA PRO A 122 -10.21 8.52 -4.63
C PRO A 122 -11.06 9.26 -5.67
N VAL A 123 -12.33 8.85 -5.81
CA VAL A 123 -13.31 9.40 -6.76
C VAL A 123 -13.37 10.92 -6.67
N ASN A 124 -13.46 11.48 -5.46
CA ASN A 124 -13.52 12.93 -5.28
C ASN A 124 -12.21 13.65 -5.66
N ALA A 125 -11.05 12.99 -5.57
CA ALA A 125 -9.79 13.55 -6.08
C ALA A 125 -9.74 13.52 -7.61
N ILE A 126 -10.28 12.46 -8.24
CA ILE A 126 -10.44 12.40 -9.69
C ILE A 126 -11.35 13.54 -10.15
N VAL A 127 -12.51 13.72 -9.50
CA VAL A 127 -13.47 14.81 -9.76
C VAL A 127 -12.81 16.18 -9.64
N ALA A 128 -11.99 16.40 -8.61
CA ALA A 128 -11.23 17.63 -8.47
C ALA A 128 -10.27 17.85 -9.65
N ALA A 129 -9.49 16.84 -10.01
CA ALA A 129 -8.50 16.90 -11.08
C ALA A 129 -9.11 17.19 -12.47
N LEU A 130 -10.36 16.78 -12.71
CA LEU A 130 -11.06 17.09 -13.97
C LEU A 130 -11.26 18.59 -14.19
N SER A 131 -11.39 19.37 -13.11
CA SER A 131 -11.52 20.83 -13.21
C SER A 131 -10.23 21.50 -13.67
N ASP A 132 -9.08 20.88 -13.40
CA ASP A 132 -7.73 21.35 -13.73
C ASP A 132 -7.19 20.78 -15.05
N ALA A 133 -8.04 20.06 -15.81
CA ALA A 133 -7.60 19.42 -17.05
C ALA A 133 -7.20 20.44 -18.13
N GLU A 134 -6.12 20.15 -18.84
CA GLU A 134 -5.57 21.02 -19.87
C GLU A 134 -5.70 20.38 -21.25
N ALA A 135 -6.17 21.13 -22.25
CA ALA A 135 -6.28 20.62 -23.62
C ALA A 135 -4.90 20.41 -24.28
N VAL A 136 -4.71 19.26 -24.91
CA VAL A 136 -3.45 18.85 -25.57
C VAL A 136 -3.73 18.45 -27.01
N SER A 137 -2.73 18.62 -27.88
CA SER A 137 -2.88 18.31 -29.30
C SER A 137 -3.03 16.82 -29.58
N THR A 138 -2.35 15.98 -28.80
CA THR A 138 -2.44 14.52 -28.85
C THR A 138 -1.92 13.93 -27.54
N ILE A 139 -2.30 12.69 -27.29
CA ILE A 139 -1.83 11.89 -26.16
C ILE A 139 -0.99 10.75 -26.73
N LEU A 140 0.23 10.57 -26.25
CA LEU A 140 1.14 9.51 -26.70
C LEU A 140 1.28 8.44 -25.61
N THR A 141 1.30 7.17 -26.01
CA THR A 141 1.66 6.04 -25.12
C THR A 141 3.18 5.90 -24.99
N SER A 142 3.62 5.02 -24.10
CA SER A 142 5.04 4.68 -23.82
C SER A 142 5.83 4.22 -25.04
N LYS A 143 5.15 3.80 -26.13
CA LYS A 143 5.78 3.39 -27.39
C LYS A 143 5.73 4.49 -28.46
N GLY A 144 5.44 5.73 -28.07
CA GLY A 144 5.24 6.87 -28.97
C GLY A 144 3.99 6.76 -29.85
N LYS A 145 3.06 5.83 -29.53
CA LYS A 145 1.85 5.63 -30.32
C LYS A 145 0.77 6.60 -29.84
N ALA A 146 0.19 7.37 -30.77
CA ALA A 146 -0.91 8.26 -30.44
C ALA A 146 -2.16 7.47 -30.00
N ILE A 147 -2.78 7.92 -28.90
CA ILE A 147 -4.11 7.54 -28.48
C ILE A 147 -5.10 8.38 -29.29
N SER A 148 -5.97 7.69 -30.04
CA SER A 148 -6.99 8.34 -30.88
C SER A 148 -8.19 8.77 -30.05
N CYS A 149 -8.21 10.02 -29.58
CA CYS A 149 -9.45 10.65 -29.10
C CYS A 149 -10.25 11.26 -30.27
N LEU A 150 -11.53 11.55 -30.06
CA LEU A 150 -12.29 12.42 -30.96
C LEU A 150 -11.57 13.80 -31.08
N SER A 151 -11.59 14.38 -32.28
CA SER A 151 -10.85 15.62 -32.56
C SER A 151 -11.24 16.73 -31.58
N GLY A 152 -10.25 17.33 -30.93
CA GLY A 152 -10.45 18.38 -29.93
C GLY A 152 -10.90 17.87 -28.56
N ASN A 153 -10.95 16.56 -28.29
CA ASN A 153 -11.37 16.01 -27.00
C ASN A 153 -10.23 15.33 -26.23
N SER A 154 -8.98 15.74 -26.51
CA SER A 154 -7.78 15.27 -25.81
C SER A 154 -7.34 16.27 -24.74
N PHE A 155 -7.15 15.77 -23.53
CA PHE A 155 -6.72 16.55 -22.38
C PHE A 155 -5.62 15.82 -21.62
N LYS A 156 -4.97 16.52 -20.70
CA LYS A 156 -4.17 15.94 -19.64
C LYS A 156 -4.67 16.42 -18.29
N THR A 157 -4.54 15.60 -17.27
CA THR A 157 -4.87 15.94 -15.89
C THR A 157 -3.94 15.19 -14.93
N SER A 158 -3.94 15.55 -13.65
CA SER A 158 -3.18 14.84 -12.63
C SER A 158 -4.00 14.62 -11.38
N VAL A 159 -4.02 13.38 -10.89
CA VAL A 159 -4.68 12.99 -9.63
C VAL A 159 -3.58 12.68 -8.62
N HIS A 160 -3.50 13.46 -7.53
CA HIS A 160 -2.44 13.33 -6.52
C HIS A 160 -1.01 13.27 -7.09
N GLY A 161 -0.75 14.01 -8.17
CA GLY A 161 0.56 14.07 -8.83
C GLY A 161 0.85 12.89 -9.77
N ILE A 162 -0.10 11.99 -10.01
CA ILE A 162 -0.04 10.95 -11.04
C ILE A 162 -0.74 11.49 -12.29
N GLU A 163 -0.05 11.50 -13.42
CA GLU A 163 -0.54 12.11 -14.65
C GLU A 163 -1.38 11.13 -15.49
N PHE A 164 -2.41 11.68 -16.13
CA PHE A 164 -3.29 10.95 -17.03
C PHE A 164 -3.51 11.73 -18.33
N GLY A 165 -3.53 11.03 -19.45
CA GLY A 165 -4.12 11.54 -20.69
C GLY A 165 -5.62 11.25 -20.67
N LEU A 166 -6.47 12.21 -20.99
CA LEU A 166 -7.94 12.07 -20.93
C LEU A 166 -8.55 12.23 -22.33
N CYS A 167 -9.35 11.24 -22.75
CA CYS A 167 -10.22 11.33 -23.93
C CYS A 167 -11.68 11.51 -23.52
N PHE A 168 -12.32 12.59 -23.96
CA PHE A 168 -13.74 12.82 -23.74
C PHE A 168 -14.61 12.34 -24.90
N SER A 169 -15.68 11.61 -24.57
CA SER A 169 -16.57 10.94 -25.52
C SER A 169 -18.00 11.48 -25.47
N GLY A 170 -18.20 12.70 -24.96
CA GLY A 170 -19.53 13.31 -24.88
C GLY A 170 -20.44 12.57 -23.91
N SER A 171 -21.65 12.23 -24.34
CA SER A 171 -22.65 11.49 -23.54
C SER A 171 -22.28 10.04 -23.25
N SER A 172 -21.20 9.51 -23.86
CA SER A 172 -20.67 8.17 -23.53
C SER A 172 -19.65 8.17 -22.40
N GLY A 173 -19.35 9.34 -21.81
CA GLY A 173 -18.40 9.48 -20.71
C GLY A 173 -16.98 9.86 -21.16
N PHE A 174 -15.98 9.40 -20.44
CA PHE A 174 -14.57 9.67 -20.74
C PHE A 174 -13.66 8.52 -20.30
N THR A 175 -12.44 8.51 -20.85
CA THR A 175 -11.40 7.57 -20.43
C THR A 175 -10.14 8.33 -20.07
N MET A 176 -9.60 8.05 -18.90
CA MET A 176 -8.29 8.49 -18.43
C MET A 176 -7.30 7.36 -18.65
N TYR A 177 -6.24 7.63 -19.37
CA TYR A 177 -5.15 6.72 -19.66
C TYR A 177 -3.97 7.07 -18.79
N GLY A 178 -3.47 6.10 -18.02
CA GLY A 178 -2.32 6.23 -17.14
C GLY A 178 -1.24 5.18 -17.43
N SER A 179 -0.10 5.29 -16.74
CA SER A 179 1.00 4.33 -16.84
C SER A 179 0.64 2.99 -16.23
N ASP A 180 0.16 3.02 -14.98
CA ASP A 180 -0.13 1.83 -14.17
C ASP A 180 -1.59 1.35 -14.31
N MET A 181 -2.52 2.22 -14.73
CA MET A 181 -3.93 1.90 -14.90
C MET A 181 -4.61 2.77 -15.97
N ASP A 182 -5.76 2.33 -16.45
CA ASP A 182 -6.76 3.15 -17.14
C ASP A 182 -8.03 3.29 -16.29
N ILE A 183 -8.73 4.41 -16.41
CA ILE A 183 -9.99 4.67 -15.72
C ILE A 183 -11.02 5.07 -16.77
N LYS A 184 -12.02 4.22 -17.01
CA LYS A 184 -13.16 4.53 -17.89
C LYS A 184 -14.33 4.96 -17.01
N VAL A 185 -14.95 6.09 -17.35
CA VAL A 185 -16.08 6.64 -16.60
C VAL A 185 -17.29 6.70 -17.50
N GLU A 186 -18.39 6.10 -17.04
CA GLU A 186 -19.69 6.08 -17.72
C GLU A 186 -20.74 6.79 -16.86
N TYR A 187 -21.69 7.46 -17.50
CA TYR A 187 -22.84 8.05 -16.81
C TYR A 187 -23.93 7.00 -16.61
N VAL A 188 -24.49 6.95 -15.41
CA VAL A 188 -25.54 6.01 -15.01
C VAL A 188 -26.82 6.80 -14.75
N GLU A 189 -27.87 6.47 -15.49
CA GLU A 189 -29.18 7.15 -15.39
C GLU A 189 -29.94 6.79 -14.10
N ASN A 190 -29.78 5.56 -13.61
CA ASN A 190 -30.46 5.08 -12.41
C ASN A 190 -29.60 5.32 -11.16
N HIS A 191 -30.10 6.16 -10.26
CA HIS A 191 -29.47 6.43 -8.97
C HIS A 191 -29.80 5.32 -7.96
N THR A 192 -28.87 4.39 -7.73
CA THR A 192 -28.96 3.45 -6.60
C THR A 192 -28.46 4.14 -5.34
N PRO A 193 -29.27 4.36 -4.29
CA PRO A 193 -28.82 5.05 -3.08
C PRO A 193 -27.60 4.36 -2.45
N ILE A 194 -26.55 5.14 -2.16
CA ILE A 194 -25.39 4.71 -1.38
C ILE A 194 -25.61 5.20 0.04
N LEU A 195 -25.81 4.26 0.96
CA LEU A 195 -26.15 4.54 2.36
C LEU A 195 -24.97 4.22 3.26
N ALA A 196 -24.84 4.98 4.34
CA ALA A 196 -23.85 4.66 5.38
C ALA A 196 -24.22 3.31 6.02
N PRO A 197 -23.24 2.42 6.25
CA PRO A 197 -23.49 1.19 6.98
C PRO A 197 -23.91 1.49 8.42
N ASN A 198 -24.64 0.57 9.05
CA ASN A 198 -25.04 0.71 10.44
C ASN A 198 -23.81 0.52 11.34
N VAL A 199 -23.41 1.55 12.07
CA VAL A 199 -22.26 1.53 12.99
C VAL A 199 -22.78 1.52 14.42
N ASP A 200 -22.13 0.78 15.31
CA ASP A 200 -22.43 0.88 16.74
C ASP A 200 -22.29 2.35 17.21
N LYS A 201 -23.28 2.85 17.94
CA LYS A 201 -23.36 4.28 18.36
C LYS A 201 -22.14 4.77 19.15
N SER A 202 -21.38 3.87 19.78
CA SER A 202 -20.13 4.18 20.47
C SER A 202 -18.96 4.43 19.51
N ALA A 203 -18.98 3.80 18.32
CA ALA A 203 -17.96 3.94 17.28
C ALA A 203 -18.27 5.10 16.29
N GLU A 204 -19.54 5.50 16.12
CA GLU A 204 -19.93 6.67 15.31
C GLU A 204 -19.24 7.97 15.75
N ILE A 205 -18.95 8.12 17.05
CA ILE A 205 -18.32 9.33 17.63
C ILE A 205 -16.88 9.54 17.11
N HIS A 206 -16.26 8.54 16.48
CA HIS A 206 -14.84 8.58 16.06
C HIS A 206 -14.65 8.66 14.54
N CYS A 207 -15.73 8.75 13.76
CA CYS A 207 -15.66 8.79 12.31
C CYS A 207 -15.53 10.23 11.80
N GLU A 208 -14.31 10.62 11.42
CA GLU A 208 -14.02 11.95 10.91
C GLU A 208 -14.39 12.09 9.43
N LYS A 209 -14.71 13.32 8.99
CA LYS A 209 -14.90 13.61 7.58
C LYS A 209 -13.54 13.69 6.89
N VAL A 210 -13.35 12.79 5.93
CA VAL A 210 -12.12 12.58 5.16
C VAL A 210 -12.19 13.24 3.78
N ALA A 211 -13.38 13.57 3.29
CA ALA A 211 -13.54 14.19 1.97
C ALA A 211 -14.51 15.39 2.04
N SER A 212 -14.27 16.37 1.17
CA SER A 212 -15.06 17.61 1.09
C SER A 212 -15.54 17.85 -0.34
N PRO A 213 -16.66 18.58 -0.52
CA PRO A 213 -17.12 18.99 -1.84
C PRO A 213 -16.06 19.80 -2.60
N THR A 214 -16.01 19.61 -3.91
CA THR A 214 -15.06 20.33 -4.79
C THR A 214 -15.80 21.30 -5.70
N THR A 215 -15.31 22.53 -5.81
CA THR A 215 -15.78 23.50 -6.80
C THR A 215 -15.39 23.03 -8.20
N VAL A 216 -16.35 23.07 -9.13
CA VAL A 216 -16.20 22.52 -10.48
C VAL A 216 -16.16 23.62 -11.52
N THR A 217 -15.17 23.58 -12.41
CA THR A 217 -15.10 24.50 -13.55
C THR A 217 -16.15 24.13 -14.60
N SER A 218 -16.41 25.01 -15.58
CA SER A 218 -17.30 24.67 -16.70
C SER A 218 -16.82 23.44 -17.46
N LEU A 219 -15.50 23.30 -17.63
CA LEU A 219 -14.87 22.12 -18.24
C LEU A 219 -15.07 20.86 -17.37
N GLY A 220 -14.80 20.96 -16.06
CA GLY A 220 -15.02 19.86 -15.11
C GLY A 220 -16.47 19.39 -15.11
N LYS A 221 -17.43 20.33 -15.11
CA LYS A 221 -18.86 20.04 -15.23
C LYS A 221 -19.17 19.28 -16.53
N SER A 222 -18.63 19.69 -17.67
CA SER A 222 -18.84 18.96 -18.93
C SER A 222 -18.35 17.51 -18.87
N PHE A 223 -17.21 17.24 -18.23
CA PHE A 223 -16.74 15.87 -18.01
C PHE A 223 -17.65 15.05 -17.09
N LEU A 224 -18.28 15.68 -16.11
CA LEU A 224 -19.08 14.99 -15.09
C LEU A 224 -20.55 14.82 -15.48
N THR A 225 -21.02 15.55 -16.48
CA THR A 225 -22.42 15.55 -16.93
C THR A 225 -22.62 15.10 -18.38
N GLY A 226 -21.54 15.00 -19.17
CA GLY A 226 -21.62 14.69 -20.59
C GLY A 226 -22.06 15.85 -21.48
N GLU A 227 -22.20 17.05 -20.91
CA GLU A 227 -22.46 18.28 -21.68
C GLU A 227 -21.34 18.54 -22.70
N GLN A 228 -21.68 19.16 -23.84
CA GLN A 228 -20.68 19.47 -24.85
C GLN A 228 -19.67 20.50 -24.35
N ILE A 229 -18.38 20.21 -24.53
CA ILE A 229 -17.31 21.15 -24.21
C ILE A 229 -17.24 22.21 -25.31
N SER A 230 -17.51 23.47 -24.97
CA SER A 230 -17.42 24.59 -25.93
C SER A 230 -16.03 24.63 -26.58
N ALA A 231 -16.01 24.80 -27.90
CA ALA A 231 -14.79 24.88 -28.71
C ALA A 231 -14.34 26.33 -28.87
N ASP A 232 -14.11 27.04 -27.78
CA ASP A 232 -13.45 28.35 -27.89
C ASP A 232 -11.99 28.13 -28.25
N THR A 233 -11.58 28.67 -29.41
CA THR A 233 -10.23 28.70 -30.01
C THR A 233 -9.11 28.24 -29.06
N ARG A 234 -8.92 26.92 -28.93
CA ARG A 234 -8.02 26.33 -27.94
C ARG A 234 -6.57 26.52 -28.41
N ASN A 235 -5.79 27.31 -27.68
CA ASN A 235 -4.34 27.25 -27.73
C ASN A 235 -3.90 25.88 -27.17
N LEU A 236 -3.95 24.84 -28.01
CA LEU A 236 -3.55 23.49 -27.63
C LEU A 236 -2.10 23.50 -27.16
N LYS A 237 -1.85 22.94 -25.97
CA LYS A 237 -0.48 22.65 -25.56
C LYS A 237 0.11 21.57 -26.46
N ALA A 238 1.45 21.45 -26.41
CA ALA A 238 2.18 20.41 -27.13
C ALA A 238 1.65 19.00 -26.79
N ALA A 239 2.05 18.01 -27.60
CA ALA A 239 1.72 16.62 -27.39
C ALA A 239 2.06 16.21 -25.94
N PHE A 240 1.12 15.56 -25.27
CA PHE A 240 1.34 15.01 -23.94
C PHE A 240 1.81 13.56 -24.08
N ASP A 241 3.07 13.32 -23.74
CA ASP A 241 3.60 11.98 -23.59
C ASP A 241 3.34 11.52 -22.16
N LEU A 242 2.49 10.49 -22.01
CA LEU A 242 2.14 9.92 -20.70
C LEU A 242 3.38 9.53 -19.88
N PHE A 243 4.53 9.30 -20.53
CA PHE A 243 5.69 8.68 -19.91
C PHE A 243 6.97 9.52 -20.01
N SER A 244 6.90 10.79 -20.45
CA SER A 244 8.08 11.67 -20.38
C SER A 244 8.50 12.00 -18.94
N MET A 245 7.67 11.66 -17.94
CA MET A 245 7.90 11.87 -16.49
C MET A 245 7.99 10.55 -15.69
N ASP A 246 7.51 9.44 -16.25
CA ASP A 246 7.67 8.07 -15.74
C ASP A 246 8.74 7.38 -16.60
N ASP A 247 10.00 7.76 -16.41
CA ASP A 247 11.13 6.90 -16.79
C ASP A 247 10.79 5.49 -16.29
N THR A 248 10.66 4.52 -17.19
CA THR A 248 10.46 3.11 -16.80
C THR A 248 11.55 2.76 -15.81
N CYS A 249 11.17 2.54 -14.55
CA CYS A 249 12.14 2.29 -13.50
C CYS A 249 12.98 1.08 -13.90
N SER A 250 14.27 1.34 -14.07
CA SER A 250 15.24 0.42 -14.61
C SER A 250 16.50 0.55 -13.78
N CYS A 251 17.26 -0.54 -13.71
CA CYS A 251 18.46 -0.55 -12.90
C CYS A 251 19.49 0.44 -13.43
N LYS A 252 19.95 1.33 -12.56
CA LYS A 252 21.01 2.32 -12.81
C LYS A 252 22.37 1.85 -12.30
N SER A 253 22.43 0.70 -11.63
CA SER A 253 23.65 0.03 -11.17
C SER A 253 23.90 -1.28 -11.91
N GLU A 254 25.06 -1.90 -11.68
CA GLU A 254 25.32 -3.25 -12.18
C GLU A 254 24.42 -4.25 -11.43
N PRO A 255 23.65 -5.10 -12.14
CA PRO A 255 22.82 -6.11 -11.50
C PRO A 255 23.65 -7.09 -10.65
N ARG A 256 23.17 -7.37 -9.44
CA ARG A 256 23.87 -8.15 -8.42
C ARG A 256 22.94 -9.17 -7.77
N PRO A 257 23.43 -10.28 -7.20
CA PRO A 257 22.61 -11.16 -6.39
C PRO A 257 21.93 -10.38 -5.26
N CYS A 258 20.63 -10.60 -5.11
CA CYS A 258 19.82 -10.03 -4.04
C CYS A 258 19.47 -11.08 -3.00
N VAL A 259 19.53 -10.71 -1.73
CA VAL A 259 19.12 -11.54 -0.61
C VAL A 259 18.16 -10.78 0.29
N PHE A 260 16.99 -11.38 0.52
CA PHE A 260 15.88 -10.81 1.27
C PHE A 260 15.80 -11.48 2.66
N ILE A 261 15.93 -10.69 3.73
CA ILE A 261 15.96 -11.11 5.13
C ILE A 261 14.67 -10.67 5.82
N HIS A 262 13.79 -11.62 6.14
CA HIS A 262 12.47 -11.34 6.72
C HIS A 262 12.57 -10.92 8.21
N GLY A 263 11.43 -10.45 8.74
CA GLY A 263 11.27 -10.03 10.13
C GLY A 263 10.80 -11.13 11.09
N LEU A 264 10.17 -10.73 12.18
CA LEU A 264 9.56 -11.65 13.15
C LEU A 264 8.39 -12.42 12.52
N GLY A 265 8.16 -13.67 12.96
CA GLY A 265 6.94 -14.43 12.69
C GLY A 265 7.15 -15.83 12.10
N VAL A 266 8.40 -16.28 11.98
CA VAL A 266 8.75 -17.58 11.39
C VAL A 266 9.23 -18.55 12.46
N LEU A 267 8.58 -19.72 12.55
CA LEU A 267 8.91 -20.81 13.48
C LEU A 267 9.82 -21.88 12.87
N VAL A 268 9.68 -22.13 11.56
CA VAL A 268 10.42 -23.16 10.83
C VAL A 268 11.39 -22.47 9.90
N GLU A 269 12.68 -22.75 10.07
CA GLU A 269 13.75 -22.22 9.23
C GLU A 269 14.11 -23.18 8.09
N GLU A 270 14.72 -22.62 7.06
CA GLU A 270 15.26 -23.36 5.92
C GLU A 270 16.79 -23.32 5.96
N GLU A 271 17.43 -24.43 5.61
CA GLU A 271 18.90 -24.53 5.61
C GLU A 271 19.54 -23.68 4.51
N GLU A 272 18.88 -23.58 3.35
CA GLU A 272 19.34 -22.82 2.19
C GLU A 272 18.41 -21.64 1.87
N ASN A 273 18.91 -20.67 1.12
CA ASN A 273 18.08 -19.58 0.62
C ASN A 273 17.10 -20.07 -0.44
N LEU A 274 15.83 -19.70 -0.30
CA LEU A 274 14.77 -20.02 -1.25
C LEU A 274 14.79 -19.10 -2.47
N ASP A 275 14.18 -19.55 -3.57
CA ASP A 275 13.93 -18.74 -4.78
C ASP A 275 12.65 -17.92 -4.70
N THR A 276 11.71 -18.30 -3.84
CA THR A 276 10.41 -17.63 -3.64
C THR A 276 10.01 -17.68 -2.18
N TYR A 277 9.41 -16.61 -1.66
CA TYR A 277 8.89 -16.61 -0.30
C TYR A 277 7.74 -15.60 -0.13
N ASP A 278 6.54 -16.09 0.19
CA ASP A 278 5.29 -15.31 0.21
C ASP A 278 5.26 -14.17 1.22
N TYR A 279 6.19 -14.16 2.19
CA TYR A 279 6.35 -13.07 3.15
C TYR A 279 6.45 -11.70 2.48
N TRP A 280 7.11 -11.63 1.33
CA TRP A 280 7.42 -10.38 0.62
C TRP A 280 6.38 -9.97 -0.44
N GLY A 281 5.24 -10.66 -0.50
CA GLY A 281 4.31 -10.49 -1.61
C GLY A 281 4.91 -10.95 -2.94
N ASN A 282 4.36 -10.44 -4.05
CA ASN A 282 4.83 -10.82 -5.39
C ASN A 282 5.90 -9.85 -5.91
N MET A 283 7.17 -10.20 -5.71
CA MET A 283 8.32 -9.44 -6.23
C MET A 283 8.83 -9.94 -7.60
N THR A 284 8.11 -10.87 -8.24
CA THR A 284 8.51 -11.44 -9.53
C THR A 284 8.48 -10.35 -10.61
N GLY A 285 9.63 -10.10 -11.25
CA GLY A 285 9.75 -9.06 -12.28
C GLY A 285 9.87 -7.62 -11.73
N HIS A 286 9.87 -7.44 -10.41
CA HIS A 286 9.92 -6.14 -9.74
C HIS A 286 11.28 -5.85 -9.06
N THR A 287 12.32 -6.54 -9.52
CA THR A 287 13.66 -6.50 -8.92
C THR A 287 14.74 -6.22 -9.99
N PRO A 288 14.67 -5.07 -10.70
CA PRO A 288 15.44 -4.84 -11.92
C PRO A 288 16.97 -4.83 -11.70
N CYS A 289 17.43 -4.53 -10.49
CA CYS A 289 18.86 -4.58 -10.12
C CYS A 289 19.32 -5.92 -9.55
N CYS A 290 18.44 -6.90 -9.45
CA CYS A 290 18.77 -8.23 -8.96
C CYS A 290 19.11 -9.14 -10.14
N SER A 291 20.34 -9.67 -10.17
CA SER A 291 20.69 -10.73 -11.14
C SER A 291 20.07 -12.07 -10.75
N THR A 292 19.94 -12.31 -9.44
CA THR A 292 19.16 -13.39 -8.82
C THR A 292 18.46 -12.84 -7.58
N THR A 293 17.34 -13.45 -7.20
CA THR A 293 16.60 -13.07 -6.00
C THR A 293 16.49 -14.28 -5.09
N LYS A 294 17.00 -14.13 -3.86
CA LYS A 294 17.04 -15.18 -2.85
C LYS A 294 16.37 -14.71 -1.56
N TYR A 295 15.72 -15.63 -0.87
CA TYR A 295 14.99 -15.35 0.37
C TYR A 295 15.54 -16.22 1.49
N THR A 296 16.02 -15.57 2.55
CA THR A 296 16.50 -16.23 3.76
C THR A 296 15.33 -16.47 4.69
N VAL A 297 15.16 -17.70 5.18
CA VAL A 297 14.09 -18.10 6.09
C VAL A 297 14.69 -18.64 7.38
N LEU A 298 14.56 -17.89 8.47
CA LEU A 298 15.14 -18.21 9.77
C LEU A 298 14.09 -18.23 10.88
N ASN A 299 14.31 -19.04 11.92
CA ASN A 299 13.40 -19.08 13.05
C ASN A 299 13.59 -17.81 13.87
N THR A 300 12.66 -16.87 13.71
CA THR A 300 12.69 -15.54 14.31
C THR A 300 11.74 -15.41 15.48
N VAL A 301 10.86 -16.39 15.69
CA VAL A 301 9.99 -16.44 16.88
C VAL A 301 10.79 -16.89 18.10
N ASN A 302 11.56 -17.98 17.96
CA ASN A 302 12.26 -18.60 19.09
C ASN A 302 13.66 -18.04 19.33
N ASN A 303 14.22 -17.25 18.40
CA ASN A 303 15.58 -16.73 18.51
C ASN A 303 15.57 -15.21 18.49
N SER A 304 16.27 -14.61 19.46
CA SER A 304 16.48 -13.16 19.56
C SER A 304 17.32 -12.64 18.39
N TRP A 305 17.11 -11.38 17.98
CA TRP A 305 18.00 -10.72 17.01
C TRP A 305 19.40 -10.46 17.58
N THR A 306 19.55 -10.51 18.91
CA THR A 306 20.83 -10.41 19.62
C THR A 306 21.55 -11.76 19.76
N ASP A 307 20.91 -12.88 19.39
CA ASP A 307 21.53 -14.19 19.49
C ASP A 307 22.68 -14.33 18.47
N HIS A 308 23.84 -14.75 18.96
CA HIS A 308 25.05 -14.84 18.15
C HIS A 308 24.93 -15.92 17.06
N ILE A 309 24.26 -17.05 17.33
CA ILE A 309 24.09 -18.12 16.34
C ILE A 309 23.14 -17.63 15.24
N GLN A 310 22.05 -16.98 15.61
CA GLN A 310 21.11 -16.38 14.68
C GLN A 310 21.77 -15.33 13.78
N GLN A 311 22.60 -14.45 14.35
CA GLN A 311 23.35 -13.46 13.57
C GLN A 311 24.40 -14.11 12.65
N GLN A 312 25.04 -15.20 13.08
CA GLN A 312 25.96 -15.95 12.24
C GLN A 312 25.23 -16.56 11.03
N LYS A 313 24.05 -17.17 11.24
CA LYS A 313 23.23 -17.69 10.14
C LYS A 313 22.91 -16.61 9.13
N VAL A 314 22.50 -15.42 9.59
CA VAL A 314 22.22 -14.27 8.71
C VAL A 314 23.43 -13.94 7.83
N CYS A 315 24.62 -13.85 8.41
CA CYS A 315 25.85 -13.63 7.63
C CYS A 315 26.13 -14.77 6.65
N ASP A 316 25.97 -16.02 7.06
CA ASP A 316 26.23 -17.19 6.20
C ASP A 316 25.30 -17.20 4.99
N HIS A 317 24.00 -16.91 5.19
CA HIS A 317 23.03 -16.79 4.10
C HIS A 317 23.34 -15.63 3.15
N ILE A 318 23.81 -14.49 3.67
CA ILE A 318 24.20 -13.34 2.84
C ILE A 318 25.49 -13.63 2.05
N LEU A 319 26.48 -14.28 2.67
CA LEU A 319 27.73 -14.64 2.01
C LEU A 319 27.51 -15.66 0.89
N ALA A 320 26.56 -16.58 1.08
CA ALA A 320 26.27 -17.66 0.13
C ALA A 320 25.69 -17.20 -1.21
N VAL A 321 25.10 -15.99 -1.31
CA VAL A 321 24.48 -15.54 -2.58
C VAL A 321 25.47 -14.97 -3.58
N SER A 322 26.69 -14.63 -3.16
CA SER A 322 27.71 -14.04 -4.03
C SER A 322 29.03 -14.79 -3.94
N GLU A 323 29.46 -15.34 -5.08
CA GLU A 323 30.74 -16.07 -5.20
C GLU A 323 31.97 -15.17 -4.98
N THR A 324 31.82 -13.85 -5.05
CA THR A 324 32.92 -12.90 -4.83
C THR A 324 33.14 -12.58 -3.36
N SER A 325 32.20 -12.95 -2.49
CA SER A 325 32.36 -12.86 -1.04
C SER A 325 33.52 -13.73 -0.54
N LYS A 326 34.31 -13.23 0.42
CA LYS A 326 35.50 -13.92 0.94
C LYS A 326 35.60 -13.81 2.45
N GLY A 327 35.74 -14.95 3.12
CA GLY A 327 35.74 -14.99 4.59
C GLY A 327 34.44 -14.38 5.11
N THR A 328 34.55 -13.39 5.98
CA THR A 328 33.39 -12.68 6.57
C THR A 328 32.98 -11.42 5.78
N LYS A 329 33.55 -11.19 4.60
CA LYS A 329 33.32 -9.97 3.81
C LYS A 329 32.35 -10.23 2.66
N VAL A 330 31.17 -9.61 2.74
CA VAL A 330 30.10 -9.64 1.74
C VAL A 330 30.42 -8.69 0.60
N SER A 331 30.46 -9.20 -0.63
CA SER A 331 30.75 -8.41 -1.84
C SER A 331 29.69 -8.61 -2.92
N ASP A 332 29.50 -7.62 -3.77
CA ASP A 332 28.63 -7.66 -4.96
C ASP A 332 27.21 -8.14 -4.66
N THR A 333 26.63 -7.71 -3.53
CA THR A 333 25.32 -8.18 -3.06
C THR A 333 24.38 -7.01 -2.78
N ILE A 334 23.09 -7.18 -3.07
CA ILE A 334 22.04 -6.26 -2.58
C ILE A 334 21.30 -6.97 -1.45
N ILE A 335 21.41 -6.45 -0.24
CA ILE A 335 20.73 -6.96 0.95
C ILE A 335 19.44 -6.17 1.12
N VAL A 336 18.30 -6.85 1.17
CA VAL A 336 17.00 -6.27 1.50
C VAL A 336 16.54 -6.84 2.83
N SER A 337 16.32 -5.99 3.83
CA SER A 337 15.93 -6.44 5.17
C SER A 337 14.66 -5.77 5.64
N HIS A 338 13.74 -6.54 6.23
CA HIS A 338 12.49 -6.02 6.78
C HIS A 338 12.40 -6.28 8.28
N SER A 339 11.85 -5.33 9.04
CA SER A 339 11.51 -5.51 10.47
C SER A 339 12.69 -6.05 11.27
N MET A 340 12.51 -7.10 12.09
CA MET A 340 13.57 -7.77 12.85
C MET A 340 14.78 -8.19 11.98
N GLY A 341 14.58 -8.46 10.69
CA GLY A 341 15.66 -8.76 9.75
C GLY A 341 16.71 -7.65 9.66
N GLY A 342 16.30 -6.39 9.74
CA GLY A 342 17.24 -5.26 9.75
C GLY A 342 18.08 -5.20 11.03
N LEU A 343 17.50 -5.53 12.19
CA LEU A 343 18.23 -5.66 13.44
C LEU A 343 19.20 -6.84 13.43
N MET A 344 18.79 -7.97 12.87
CA MET A 344 19.67 -9.14 12.72
C MET A 344 20.90 -8.82 11.87
N VAL A 345 20.72 -8.15 10.72
CA VAL A 345 21.83 -7.69 9.87
C VAL A 345 22.69 -6.66 10.61
N ALA A 346 22.08 -5.67 11.26
CA ALA A 346 22.80 -4.65 12.04
C ALA A 346 23.64 -5.27 13.16
N GLY A 347 23.06 -6.20 13.92
CA GLY A 347 23.71 -6.90 15.02
C GLY A 347 24.87 -7.76 14.55
N ALA A 348 24.70 -8.49 13.46
CA ALA A 348 25.76 -9.32 12.88
C ALA A 348 26.97 -8.49 12.40
N ILE A 349 26.72 -7.31 11.80
CA ILE A 349 27.77 -6.36 11.44
C ILE A 349 28.42 -5.74 12.69
N ALA A 350 27.62 -5.31 13.67
CA ALA A 350 28.11 -4.70 14.90
C ALA A 350 29.01 -5.65 15.71
N ASN A 351 28.71 -6.95 15.70
CA ASN A 351 29.49 -8.00 16.34
C ASN A 351 30.64 -8.54 15.48
N GLY A 352 30.83 -8.02 14.26
CA GLY A 352 31.93 -8.38 13.38
C GLY A 352 31.83 -9.77 12.76
N LEU A 353 30.63 -10.37 12.73
CA LEU A 353 30.39 -11.68 12.10
C LEU A 353 30.46 -11.58 10.57
N CYS A 354 30.01 -10.46 10.03
CA CYS A 354 30.26 -10.10 8.64
C CYS A 354 30.45 -8.58 8.46
N SER A 355 31.03 -8.20 7.32
CA SER A 355 31.26 -6.81 6.93
C SER A 355 30.89 -6.60 5.46
N LEU A 356 30.48 -5.38 5.11
CA LEU A 356 30.04 -5.07 3.76
C LEU A 356 31.17 -4.40 2.95
N ASP A 357 31.46 -4.93 1.77
CA ASP A 357 32.28 -4.22 0.77
C ASP A 357 31.54 -3.01 0.19
N LYS A 358 32.27 -2.11 -0.47
CA LYS A 358 31.70 -0.98 -1.20
C LYS A 358 30.80 -1.39 -2.36
N SER A 359 30.98 -2.59 -2.92
CA SER A 359 30.10 -3.12 -3.96
C SER A 359 28.79 -3.71 -3.42
N THR A 360 28.62 -3.74 -2.10
CA THR A 360 27.39 -4.20 -1.44
C THR A 360 26.45 -3.02 -1.15
N THR A 361 25.16 -3.25 -1.32
CA THR A 361 24.11 -2.26 -1.05
C THR A 361 23.12 -2.84 -0.04
N TRP A 362 22.89 -2.13 1.06
CA TRP A 362 21.87 -2.53 2.04
C TRP A 362 20.66 -1.59 1.98
N VAL A 363 19.52 -2.18 1.64
CA VAL A 363 18.19 -1.57 1.63
C VAL A 363 17.42 -2.11 2.83
N SER A 364 16.93 -1.22 3.70
CA SER A 364 16.18 -1.61 4.90
C SER A 364 14.77 -1.02 4.88
N THR A 365 13.79 -1.79 5.36
CA THR A 365 12.39 -1.37 5.44
C THR A 365 11.83 -1.70 6.82
N GLY A 366 11.10 -0.76 7.44
CA GLY A 366 10.34 -0.99 8.68
C GLY A 366 11.12 -1.60 9.86
N SER A 367 12.45 -1.47 9.91
CA SER A 367 13.28 -2.18 10.89
C SER A 367 13.29 -1.47 12.25
N PRO A 368 12.93 -2.09 13.39
CA PRO A 368 12.81 -1.39 14.67
C PRO A 368 14.18 -1.15 15.32
N ILE A 369 15.00 -0.25 14.78
CA ILE A 369 16.39 -0.03 15.20
C ILE A 369 16.53 0.50 16.64
N THR A 370 15.44 0.96 17.26
CA THR A 370 15.37 1.27 18.70
C THR A 370 14.31 0.45 19.44
N GLY A 371 13.88 -0.67 18.85
CA GLY A 371 12.79 -1.53 19.33
C GLY A 371 11.40 -1.03 18.95
N SER A 372 10.38 -1.71 19.45
CA SER A 372 8.98 -1.53 19.05
C SER A 372 8.06 -1.58 20.27
N MET A 373 7.22 -0.55 20.44
CA MET A 373 6.20 -0.57 21.51
C MET A 373 5.17 -1.68 21.32
N ALA A 374 5.02 -2.22 20.10
CA ALA A 374 4.16 -3.37 19.86
C ALA A 374 4.71 -4.65 20.52
N SER A 375 6.04 -4.79 20.67
CA SER A 375 6.63 -5.87 21.46
C SER A 375 6.31 -5.71 22.94
N ASP A 376 6.51 -4.52 23.52
CA ASP A 376 6.15 -4.24 24.91
C ASP A 376 4.66 -4.53 25.17
N TYR A 377 3.78 -4.01 24.29
CA TYR A 377 2.35 -4.25 24.37
C TYR A 377 1.98 -5.74 24.27
N PHE A 378 2.62 -6.50 23.37
CA PHE A 378 2.39 -7.94 23.26
C PHE A 378 2.79 -8.68 24.55
N GLN A 379 3.92 -8.31 25.15
CA GLN A 379 4.38 -8.92 26.40
C GLN A 379 3.47 -8.58 27.59
N GLU A 380 2.86 -7.39 27.60
CA GLU A 380 1.81 -7.03 28.55
C GLU A 380 0.52 -7.83 28.31
N SER A 381 0.11 -8.01 27.05
CA SER A 381 -1.07 -8.79 26.70
C SER A 381 -0.95 -10.26 27.13
N CYS A 382 0.23 -10.89 26.99
CA CYS A 382 0.44 -12.26 27.49
C CYS A 382 0.42 -12.38 29.02
N LYS A 383 0.30 -11.27 29.76
CA LYS A 383 0.16 -11.22 31.23
C LYS A 383 -1.22 -10.71 31.68
N ASP A 384 -2.17 -10.60 30.76
CA ASP A 384 -3.52 -10.05 31.00
C ASP A 384 -3.49 -8.60 31.54
N GLN A 385 -2.59 -7.77 31.00
CA GLN A 385 -2.38 -6.38 31.44
C GLN A 385 -2.83 -5.33 30.40
N THR A 386 -3.60 -5.72 29.38
CA THR A 386 -4.01 -4.82 28.29
C THR A 386 -5.53 -4.79 28.14
N ASN A 387 -6.05 -4.85 26.91
CA ASN A 387 -7.48 -4.90 26.66
C ASN A 387 -7.93 -6.32 26.32
N VAL A 388 -9.15 -6.66 26.74
CA VAL A 388 -9.74 -8.00 26.64
C VAL A 388 -9.73 -8.55 25.20
N PHE A 389 -9.93 -7.69 24.20
CA PHE A 389 -9.90 -8.10 22.80
C PHE A 389 -8.50 -8.57 22.38
N MET A 390 -7.47 -7.81 22.75
CA MET A 390 -6.09 -8.14 22.41
C MET A 390 -5.54 -9.31 23.22
N GLU A 391 -5.89 -9.42 24.50
CA GLU A 391 -5.58 -10.60 25.34
C GLU A 391 -6.13 -11.87 24.69
N ARG A 392 -7.38 -11.82 24.23
CA ARG A 392 -8.00 -12.95 23.54
C ARG A 392 -7.37 -13.23 22.17
N PHE A 393 -6.96 -12.19 21.45
CA PHE A 393 -6.27 -12.32 20.17
C PHE A 393 -4.91 -13.01 20.35
N VAL A 394 -4.06 -12.55 21.27
CA VAL A 394 -2.73 -13.13 21.48
C VAL A 394 -2.81 -14.56 22.02
N GLU A 395 -3.78 -14.88 22.87
CA GLU A 395 -4.08 -16.27 23.30
C GLU A 395 -4.35 -17.19 22.11
N THR A 396 -5.04 -16.69 21.08
CA THR A 396 -5.44 -17.47 19.90
C THR A 396 -4.30 -17.67 18.91
N THR A 397 -3.31 -16.77 18.89
CA THR A 397 -2.12 -16.90 18.01
C THR A 397 -1.17 -18.03 18.42
N GLY A 398 -1.23 -18.49 19.68
CA GLY A 398 -0.30 -19.48 20.22
C GLY A 398 1.11 -18.93 20.50
N PHE A 399 1.33 -17.62 20.41
CA PHE A 399 2.61 -16.95 20.70
C PHE A 399 2.73 -16.44 22.14
N CYS A 400 1.78 -16.78 23.02
CA CYS A 400 1.93 -16.59 24.46
C CYS A 400 2.34 -17.91 25.15
N PRO A 401 3.30 -17.88 26.09
CA PRO A 401 4.07 -16.71 26.54
C PRO A 401 5.02 -16.22 25.44
N ALA A 402 5.28 -14.91 25.39
CA ALA A 402 6.16 -14.32 24.38
C ALA A 402 7.54 -14.99 24.38
N ASP A 403 7.98 -15.45 23.21
CA ASP A 403 9.31 -16.05 23.01
C ASP A 403 10.41 -15.00 22.80
N ASP A 404 11.66 -15.47 22.71
CA ASP A 404 12.86 -14.62 22.68
C ASP A 404 12.88 -13.65 21.50
N GLY A 405 12.29 -14.03 20.36
CA GLY A 405 12.14 -13.14 19.21
C GLY A 405 11.34 -11.89 19.56
N ILE A 406 10.15 -12.06 20.13
CA ILE A 406 9.29 -10.94 20.56
C ILE A 406 9.98 -10.14 21.66
N LYS A 407 10.45 -10.81 22.73
CA LYS A 407 11.09 -10.15 23.87
C LYS A 407 12.28 -9.28 23.46
N SER A 408 13.08 -9.75 22.50
CA SER A 408 14.25 -9.02 22.03
C SER A 408 13.91 -7.71 21.30
N LEU A 409 12.67 -7.52 20.86
CA LEU A 409 12.22 -6.32 20.14
C LEU A 409 11.64 -5.24 21.07
N ALA A 410 11.71 -5.44 22.39
CA ALA A 410 11.28 -4.43 23.35
C ALA A 410 11.94 -3.07 23.08
N TYR A 411 11.17 -2.00 23.24
CA TYR A 411 11.62 -0.64 22.97
C TYR A 411 12.73 -0.23 23.93
N ILE A 412 13.80 0.38 23.40
CA ILE A 412 14.98 0.75 24.20
C ILE A 412 14.58 1.61 25.39
N HIS A 413 15.12 1.31 26.58
CA HIS A 413 14.80 1.97 27.86
C HIS A 413 13.36 1.83 28.40
N GLU A 414 12.49 1.03 27.78
CA GLU A 414 11.17 0.71 28.33
C GLU A 414 11.20 -0.47 29.30
N GLY A 415 10.06 -0.75 29.94
CA GLY A 415 9.95 -1.72 31.05
C GLY A 415 10.30 -3.16 30.68
N TYR A 416 10.22 -3.53 29.40
CA TYR A 416 10.60 -4.85 28.90
C TYR A 416 12.02 -4.90 28.31
N SER A 417 12.69 -3.76 28.17
CA SER A 417 14.11 -3.72 27.81
C SER A 417 15.01 -3.99 29.03
N ASN A 418 16.31 -4.12 28.78
CA ASN A 418 17.33 -4.25 29.81
C ASN A 418 18.66 -3.65 29.33
N PRO A 419 19.63 -3.38 30.23
CA PRO A 419 20.89 -2.74 29.84
C PRO A 419 21.70 -3.49 28.77
N VAL A 420 21.59 -4.82 28.69
CA VAL A 420 22.28 -5.61 27.66
C VAL A 420 21.65 -5.36 26.29
N LEU A 421 20.31 -5.36 26.24
CA LEU A 421 19.57 -5.06 25.02
C LEU A 421 19.79 -3.60 24.57
N ASP A 422 19.82 -2.65 25.50
CA ASP A 422 20.09 -1.24 25.20
C ASP A 422 21.48 -1.05 24.55
N VAL A 423 22.53 -1.71 25.08
CA VAL A 423 23.87 -1.69 24.48
C VAL A 423 23.88 -2.33 23.09
N ALA A 424 23.13 -3.42 22.89
CA ALA A 424 23.00 -4.05 21.58
C ALA A 424 22.35 -3.08 20.56
N TYR A 425 21.30 -2.35 20.96
CA TYR A 425 20.67 -1.35 20.10
C TYR A 425 21.61 -0.20 19.75
N GLU A 426 22.43 0.29 20.69
CA GLU A 426 23.42 1.33 20.40
C GLU A 426 24.43 0.86 19.35
N ALA A 427 24.91 -0.38 19.47
CA ALA A 427 25.83 -0.98 18.50
C ALA A 427 25.17 -1.18 17.13
N ALA A 428 23.94 -1.70 17.11
CA ALA A 428 23.15 -1.88 15.89
C ALA A 428 22.87 -0.54 15.18
N GLN A 429 22.49 0.51 15.91
CA GLN A 429 22.30 1.86 15.37
C GLN A 429 23.56 2.41 14.69
N LYS A 430 24.74 2.13 15.22
CA LYS A 430 26.00 2.52 14.61
C LYS A 430 26.22 1.78 13.28
N ALA A 431 26.15 0.45 13.31
CA ALA A 431 26.30 -0.38 12.11
C ALA A 431 25.27 0.01 11.03
N TYR A 432 24.02 0.22 11.43
CA TYR A 432 22.94 0.64 10.56
C TYR A 432 23.23 1.96 9.84
N ARG A 433 23.60 3.02 10.60
CA ARG A 433 23.89 4.35 10.02
C ARG A 433 25.14 4.38 9.14
N GLU A 434 26.11 3.51 9.42
CA GLU A 434 27.36 3.42 8.64
C GLU A 434 27.18 2.65 7.32
N ASN A 435 26.19 1.75 7.23
CA ASN A 435 26.09 0.78 6.12
C ASN A 435 24.80 0.85 5.29
N VAL A 436 23.68 1.35 5.83
CA VAL A 436 22.42 1.44 5.08
C VAL A 436 22.51 2.47 3.98
N TYR A 437 22.19 2.04 2.76
CA TYR A 437 22.17 2.89 1.57
C TYR A 437 20.81 3.57 1.38
N ALA A 438 19.72 2.83 1.59
CA ALA A 438 18.35 3.28 1.36
C ALA A 438 17.41 2.73 2.43
N LEU A 439 16.38 3.51 2.75
CA LEU A 439 15.52 3.24 3.88
C LEU A 439 14.07 3.64 3.61
N MET A 440 13.15 2.70 3.79
CA MET A 440 11.71 2.98 3.81
C MET A 440 11.18 2.87 5.24
N CYS A 441 10.66 3.98 5.76
CA CYS A 441 10.02 4.07 7.07
C CYS A 441 8.63 4.67 6.93
N SER A 442 7.63 4.06 7.56
CA SER A 442 6.28 4.61 7.50
C SER A 442 6.01 5.58 8.63
N ASN A 443 5.25 6.64 8.34
CA ASN A 443 4.72 7.57 9.32
C ASN A 443 3.21 7.43 9.53
N SER A 444 2.57 6.41 8.95
CA SER A 444 1.15 6.11 9.08
C SER A 444 0.89 4.63 8.84
N TYR A 445 -0.01 4.04 9.62
CA TYR A 445 -0.44 2.67 9.51
C TYR A 445 -1.63 2.47 8.57
N SER A 446 -1.97 3.49 7.76
CA SER A 446 -3.13 3.42 6.85
C SER A 446 -3.03 2.29 5.83
N GLY A 447 -1.84 2.00 5.30
CA GLY A 447 -1.60 0.86 4.41
C GLY A 447 -2.24 0.95 3.03
N ILE A 448 -2.06 -0.13 2.27
CA ILE A 448 -2.67 -0.42 0.97
C ILE A 448 -3.95 -1.24 1.21
N LEU A 449 -4.96 -0.99 0.38
CA LEU A 449 -6.27 -1.63 0.42
C LEU A 449 -6.14 -3.16 0.35
N SER A 450 -6.42 -3.84 1.47
CA SER A 450 -6.19 -5.27 1.66
C SER A 450 -6.98 -5.84 2.84
N SER A 451 -7.09 -7.16 2.93
CA SER A 451 -7.75 -7.87 4.03
C SER A 451 -7.13 -7.64 5.42
N TYR A 452 -5.81 -7.44 5.51
CA TYR A 452 -5.08 -7.33 6.78
C TYR A 452 -4.97 -5.91 7.35
N GLN A 453 -5.30 -4.87 6.56
CA GLN A 453 -5.12 -3.47 6.98
C GLN A 453 -5.84 -3.12 8.30
N VAL A 454 -7.01 -3.72 8.54
CA VAL A 454 -7.83 -3.50 9.74
C VAL A 454 -7.06 -3.87 11.01
N GLY A 455 -6.29 -4.96 10.97
CA GLY A 455 -5.47 -5.38 12.10
C GLY A 455 -4.42 -4.32 12.45
N PHE A 456 -3.77 -3.72 11.45
CA PHE A 456 -2.80 -2.65 11.67
C PHE A 456 -3.42 -1.33 12.12
N TRP A 457 -4.65 -1.03 11.74
CA TRP A 457 -5.35 0.15 12.26
C TRP A 457 -5.67 0.02 13.75
N VAL A 458 -6.09 -1.17 14.18
CA VAL A 458 -6.27 -1.47 15.60
C VAL A 458 -4.93 -1.32 16.31
N LEU A 459 -3.88 -2.00 15.85
CA LEU A 459 -2.57 -1.97 16.49
C LEU A 459 -2.00 -0.55 16.58
N GLY A 460 -2.01 0.21 15.47
CA GLY A 460 -1.53 1.59 15.44
C GLY A 460 -2.31 2.55 16.35
N SER A 461 -3.52 2.19 16.76
CA SER A 461 -4.38 2.98 17.64
C SER A 461 -4.36 2.54 19.10
N VAL A 462 -4.28 1.23 19.39
CA VAL A 462 -4.35 0.69 20.76
C VAL A 462 -2.99 0.54 21.42
N VAL A 463 -1.94 0.30 20.65
CA VAL A 463 -0.57 0.25 21.17
C VAL A 463 -0.16 1.66 21.59
N SER A 464 0.46 1.77 22.77
CA SER A 464 0.96 3.04 23.31
C SER A 464 2.26 3.47 22.64
N HIS A 465 2.20 3.68 21.32
CA HIS A 465 3.33 4.12 20.50
C HIS A 465 3.91 5.45 20.99
N LYS A 466 5.21 5.64 20.81
CA LYS A 466 5.88 6.91 21.17
C LYS A 466 5.39 8.11 20.37
N SER A 467 4.73 7.88 19.23
CA SER A 467 4.04 8.90 18.46
C SER A 467 2.97 8.29 17.55
N ARG A 468 2.08 9.14 17.00
CA ARG A 468 1.14 8.73 15.95
C ARG A 468 1.81 8.34 14.62
N LYS A 469 3.13 8.56 14.48
CA LYS A 469 3.90 8.17 13.29
C LYS A 469 4.46 6.77 13.46
N ASN A 470 3.72 5.77 13.01
CA ASN A 470 4.10 4.37 13.06
C ASN A 470 3.44 3.59 11.89
N ASP A 471 3.92 2.39 11.60
CA ASP A 471 3.34 1.46 10.62
C ASP A 471 2.35 0.45 11.24
N GLY A 472 1.96 0.67 12.50
CA GLY A 472 1.13 -0.23 13.30
C GLY A 472 1.96 -1.14 14.22
N MET A 473 3.27 -1.26 13.97
CA MET A 473 4.19 -2.06 14.78
C MET A 473 5.42 -1.26 15.21
N VAL A 474 5.99 -0.49 14.29
CA VAL A 474 7.26 0.20 14.44
C VAL A 474 7.05 1.69 14.25
N GLU A 475 7.54 2.48 15.21
CA GLU A 475 7.55 3.92 15.10
C GLU A 475 8.51 4.41 14.02
N PHE A 476 8.11 5.46 13.30
CA PHE A 476 8.96 6.09 12.27
C PHE A 476 10.37 6.41 12.80
N HIS A 477 10.47 6.89 14.04
CA HIS A 477 11.75 7.24 14.64
C HIS A 477 12.63 6.01 14.93
N SER A 478 12.03 4.91 15.38
CA SER A 478 12.72 3.64 15.57
C SER A 478 13.24 3.11 14.24
N CYS A 479 12.38 3.13 13.20
CA CYS A 479 12.78 2.79 11.84
C CYS A 479 13.92 3.65 11.30
N ALA A 480 13.86 4.96 11.54
CA ALA A 480 14.87 5.89 11.07
C ALA A 480 16.26 5.62 11.68
N GLY A 481 16.36 4.90 12.80
CA GLY A 481 17.65 4.44 13.36
C GLY A 481 18.68 5.55 13.60
N GLY A 482 18.20 6.78 13.85
CA GLY A 482 19.03 7.97 14.02
C GLY A 482 19.36 8.77 12.75
N PHE A 483 18.82 8.40 11.58
CA PHE A 483 18.77 9.30 10.42
C PHE A 483 17.76 10.43 10.67
N PRO A 484 18.11 11.71 10.37
CA PRO A 484 17.20 12.82 10.60
C PRO A 484 16.00 12.76 9.64
N ALA A 485 14.81 13.09 10.14
CA ALA A 485 13.57 13.09 9.34
C ALA A 485 13.66 14.00 8.10
N SER A 486 14.52 15.03 8.10
CA SER A 486 14.74 15.92 6.95
C SER A 486 15.39 15.22 5.74
N LYS A 487 15.95 14.01 5.91
CA LYS A 487 16.44 13.20 4.79
C LYS A 487 15.33 12.46 4.06
N PHE A 488 14.17 12.29 4.71
CA PHE A 488 13.09 11.50 4.16
C PHE A 488 12.14 12.36 3.33
N GLY A 489 11.87 11.93 2.11
CA GLY A 489 10.82 12.49 1.26
C GLY A 489 9.65 11.52 1.14
N ASN A 490 8.54 12.00 0.57
CA ASN A 490 7.27 11.27 0.49
C ASN A 490 6.95 10.80 -0.94
N ASP A 491 7.92 10.79 -1.84
CA ASP A 491 7.81 10.23 -3.19
C ASP A 491 8.58 8.92 -3.25
N TYR A 492 8.09 7.94 -4.02
CA TYR A 492 8.78 6.66 -4.21
C TYR A 492 10.13 6.81 -4.93
N ARG A 493 10.46 8.00 -5.46
CA ARG A 493 11.81 8.31 -5.97
C ARG A 493 12.81 8.68 -4.87
N ASP A 494 12.34 8.94 -3.66
CA ASP A 494 13.20 9.33 -2.54
C ASP A 494 13.92 8.11 -1.97
N ARG A 495 15.26 8.13 -1.98
CA ARG A 495 16.09 7.05 -1.41
C ARG A 495 15.78 6.77 0.07
N PHE A 496 15.42 7.81 0.80
CA PHE A 496 14.88 7.72 2.15
C PHE A 496 13.39 8.05 2.05
N TYR A 497 12.55 7.02 2.09
CA TYR A 497 11.14 7.11 1.75
C TYR A 497 10.29 7.09 3.03
N ALA A 498 9.65 8.22 3.32
CA ALA A 498 8.64 8.36 4.36
C ALA A 498 7.27 7.97 3.78
N SER A 499 6.92 6.71 3.96
CA SER A 499 5.68 6.13 3.42
C SER A 499 4.49 6.28 4.39
N LYS A 500 3.30 5.87 3.94
CA LYS A 500 2.06 5.73 4.74
C LYS A 500 1.53 4.29 4.74
N LEU A 501 2.47 3.35 4.76
CA LEU A 501 2.28 1.92 4.67
C LEU A 501 2.13 1.28 6.05
N ASN A 502 1.32 0.23 6.18
CA ASN A 502 1.35 -0.59 7.38
C ASN A 502 2.58 -1.52 7.37
N HIS A 503 2.81 -2.24 8.48
CA HIS A 503 4.01 -3.05 8.66
C HIS A 503 4.15 -4.20 7.64
N TYR A 504 3.06 -4.71 7.06
CA TYR A 504 3.14 -5.69 5.98
C TYR A 504 3.45 -5.05 4.63
N ASP A 505 2.88 -3.88 4.36
CA ASP A 505 3.12 -3.21 3.09
C ASP A 505 4.55 -2.68 2.94
N VAL A 506 5.22 -2.32 4.05
CA VAL A 506 6.66 -2.01 4.00
C VAL A 506 7.54 -3.24 3.68
N ALA A 507 6.96 -4.45 3.70
CA ALA A 507 7.55 -5.68 3.18
C ALA A 507 7.08 -6.01 1.74
N PHE A 508 6.52 -5.03 1.02
CA PHE A 508 5.97 -5.16 -0.34
C PHE A 508 4.73 -6.05 -0.46
N LYS A 509 4.14 -6.49 0.66
CA LYS A 509 3.07 -7.51 0.68
C LYS A 509 1.85 -7.12 -0.14
N GLY A 510 1.40 -5.87 -0.02
CA GLY A 510 0.23 -5.33 -0.73
C GLY A 510 0.53 -4.73 -2.09
N GLY A 511 1.78 -4.75 -2.57
CA GLY A 511 2.15 -4.09 -3.81
C GLY A 511 2.22 -2.56 -3.67
N ASP A 512 1.59 -1.83 -4.58
CA ASP A 512 1.57 -0.38 -4.69
C ASP A 512 0.13 0.17 -4.73
N ALA A 513 -0.10 1.29 -4.07
CA ALA A 513 -1.37 1.99 -4.17
C ALA A 513 -1.55 2.65 -5.54
N LEU A 514 -2.80 2.70 -6.01
CA LEU A 514 -3.17 3.26 -7.31
C LEU A 514 -2.87 4.76 -7.44
N LEU A 515 -3.33 5.56 -6.48
CA LEU A 515 -3.35 7.02 -6.59
C LEU A 515 -2.69 7.74 -5.40
N ASP A 516 -1.67 7.12 -4.80
CA ASP A 516 -0.93 7.68 -3.65
C ASP A 516 0.56 7.34 -3.71
N LYS A 517 1.40 8.33 -4.05
CA LYS A 517 2.86 8.16 -4.14
C LYS A 517 3.53 7.86 -2.80
N THR A 518 2.84 8.06 -1.68
CA THR A 518 3.34 7.72 -0.33
C THR A 518 3.12 6.24 0.02
N LYS A 519 2.51 5.47 -0.89
CA LYS A 519 2.18 4.05 -0.70
C LYS A 519 2.60 3.19 -1.91
N MET A 520 3.78 3.45 -2.48
CA MET A 520 4.30 2.73 -3.65
C MET A 520 5.66 2.05 -3.35
N PRO A 521 5.71 1.07 -2.44
CA PRO A 521 6.96 0.42 -2.03
C PRO A 521 7.62 -0.42 -3.15
N VAL A 522 6.85 -1.07 -4.03
CA VAL A 522 7.40 -1.87 -5.14
C VAL A 522 8.02 -0.94 -6.17
N LYS A 523 7.32 0.12 -6.58
CA LYS A 523 7.89 1.14 -7.47
C LYS A 523 9.12 1.79 -6.85
N TRP A 524 9.09 2.09 -5.54
CA TRP A 524 10.27 2.59 -4.82
C TRP A 524 11.48 1.67 -5.02
N PHE A 525 11.31 0.35 -4.82
CA PHE A 525 12.41 -0.60 -5.01
C PHE A 525 12.89 -0.69 -6.47
N GLU A 526 11.97 -0.70 -7.44
CA GLU A 526 12.30 -0.72 -8.86
C GLU A 526 13.11 0.51 -9.32
N CYS A 527 12.83 1.67 -8.73
CA CYS A 527 13.44 2.95 -9.11
C CYS A 527 14.71 3.29 -8.31
N LEU A 528 15.04 2.50 -7.29
CA LEU A 528 15.98 2.87 -6.23
C LEU A 528 17.45 2.90 -6.67
N LEU A 529 17.86 1.92 -7.48
CA LEU A 529 19.26 1.54 -7.70
C LEU A 529 19.71 1.67 -9.14
#